data_AF-A0A9D8E2T5-F1
#
_entry.id   AF-A0A9D8E2T5-F1
#
_cell.length_a   1.000
_cell.length_b   1.000
_cell.length_c   1.000
_cell.angle_alpha   90.00
_cell.angle_beta   90.00
_cell.angle_gamma   90.00
#
_symmetry.space_group_name_H-M   'P 1'
#
loop_
_entity.id
_entity.type
_entity.pdbx_description
1 polymer ?
#
loop_
_entity_poly.entity_id
_entity_poly.type
_entity_poly.pdbx_seq_one_letter_code
_entity_poly.pdbx_strand_id
1 'polypeptide(L)'
;MDVFVAYREVGTYRGAAVMCGTTHKTVRRIIEGYGAGERPGKRVGRARNYDVAAGVVARRVESTRGRISAKRLLPEARAAGYGGSA
;
A
#
# COMPACT_ATOMS: atom_id res chain seq x y z
N MET A 1 -21.65 -4.76 -13.78
CA MET A 1 -22.13 -6.05 -13.26
C MET A 1 -21.25 -6.49 -12.11
N ASP A 2 -21.81 -6.94 -10.98
CA ASP A 2 -21.04 -7.49 -9.86
C ASP A 2 -20.45 -8.87 -10.23
N VAL A 3 -19.17 -9.11 -9.89
CA VAL A 3 -18.44 -10.32 -10.26
C VAL A 3 -19.05 -11.58 -9.63
N PHE A 4 -19.56 -11.46 -8.40
CA PHE A 4 -20.16 -12.58 -7.67
C PHE A 4 -21.50 -12.97 -8.28
N VAL A 5 -22.31 -11.99 -8.67
CA VAL A 5 -23.58 -12.21 -9.36
C VAL A 5 -23.35 -12.86 -10.72
N ALA A 6 -22.44 -12.30 -11.53
CA ALA A 6 -22.13 -12.85 -12.84
C ALA A 6 -21.60 -14.30 -12.77
N TYR A 7 -20.76 -14.62 -11.77
CA TYR A 7 -20.27 -15.98 -11.57
C TYR A 7 -21.39 -16.96 -11.18
N ARG A 8 -22.33 -16.56 -10.32
CA ARG A 8 -23.48 -17.39 -9.97
C ARG A 8 -24.42 -17.66 -11.14
N GLU A 9 -24.52 -16.73 -12.08
CA GLU A 9 -25.36 -16.84 -13.27
C GLU A 9 -24.76 -17.76 -14.34
N VAL A 10 -23.47 -17.62 -14.63
CA VAL A 10 -22.80 -18.35 -15.74
C VAL A 10 -22.00 -19.58 -15.30
N GLY A 11 -21.75 -19.74 -13.99
CA GLY A 11 -21.03 -20.89 -13.40
C GLY A 11 -19.55 -21.02 -13.75
N THR A 12 -18.99 -20.12 -14.58
CA THR A 12 -17.60 -20.21 -15.03
C THR A 12 -16.84 -18.90 -14.85
N TYR A 13 -15.55 -18.97 -14.49
CA TYR A 13 -14.73 -17.77 -14.32
C TYR A 13 -14.51 -17.01 -15.63
N ARG A 14 -14.45 -17.70 -16.78
CA ARG A 14 -14.29 -17.06 -18.09
C ARG A 14 -15.57 -16.37 -18.55
N GLY A 15 -16.73 -16.99 -18.37
CA GLY A 15 -18.02 -16.38 -18.72
C GLY A 15 -18.28 -15.11 -17.90
N ALA A 16 -18.06 -15.18 -16.58
CA ALA A 16 -18.22 -14.03 -15.70
C ALA A 16 -17.23 -12.90 -16.05
N ALA A 17 -16.01 -13.25 -16.44
CA ALA A 17 -15.01 -12.27 -16.84
C ALA A 17 -15.42 -11.47 -18.10
N VAL A 18 -16.04 -12.12 -19.08
CA VAL A 18 -16.57 -11.45 -20.28
C VAL A 18 -17.71 -10.50 -19.91
N MET A 19 -18.68 -10.95 -19.10
CA MET A 19 -19.81 -10.11 -18.67
C MET A 19 -19.37 -8.91 -17.82
N CYS A 20 -18.34 -9.08 -16.99
CA CYS A 20 -17.84 -8.03 -16.10
C CYS A 20 -16.72 -7.18 -16.71
N GLY A 21 -16.24 -7.47 -17.93
CA GLY A 21 -15.13 -6.74 -18.56
C GLY A 21 -13.81 -6.83 -17.78
N THR A 22 -13.53 -7.98 -17.16
CA THR A 22 -12.33 -8.23 -16.35
C THR A 22 -11.60 -9.49 -16.79
N THR A 23 -10.59 -9.95 -16.04
CA THR A 23 -9.90 -11.21 -16.33
C THR A 23 -10.46 -12.36 -15.49
N HIS A 24 -10.47 -13.57 -16.05
CA HIS A 24 -10.89 -14.78 -15.32
C HIS A 24 -10.04 -15.05 -14.07
N LYS A 25 -8.78 -14.59 -14.01
CA LYS A 25 -7.93 -14.65 -12.81
C LYS A 25 -8.42 -13.70 -11.72
N THR A 26 -8.89 -12.50 -12.10
CA THR A 26 -9.51 -11.55 -11.18
C THR A 26 -10.80 -12.12 -10.60
N VAL A 27 -11.66 -12.68 -11.45
CA VAL A 27 -12.89 -13.36 -11.01
C VAL A 27 -12.56 -14.47 -10.02
N ARG A 28 -11.66 -15.39 -10.39
CA ARG A 28 -11.22 -16.48 -9.51
C ARG A 28 -10.74 -15.96 -8.14
N ARG A 29 -9.84 -14.96 -8.13
CA ARG A 29 -9.33 -14.36 -6.88
C ARG A 29 -10.44 -13.78 -6.01
N ILE A 30 -11.40 -13.09 -6.60
CA ILE A 30 -12.52 -12.49 -5.87
C ILE A 30 -13.40 -13.58 -5.27
N ILE A 31 -13.81 -14.58 -6.06
CA ILE A 31 -14.69 -15.66 -5.60
C ILE A 31 -14.01 -16.50 -4.50
N GLU A 32 -12.76 -16.92 -4.72
CA GLU A 32 -11.98 -17.68 -3.73
C GLU A 32 -11.74 -16.86 -2.45
N GLY A 33 -11.43 -15.56 -2.58
CA GLY A 33 -11.27 -14.66 -1.44
C GLY A 33 -12.54 -14.54 -0.60
N TYR A 34 -13.70 -14.38 -1.23
CA TYR A 34 -14.99 -14.36 -0.53
C TYR A 34 -15.27 -15.68 0.22
N GLY A 35 -14.95 -16.83 -0.38
CA GLY A 35 -15.10 -18.14 0.26
C GLY A 35 -14.19 -18.33 1.49
N ALA A 36 -13.02 -17.70 1.49
CA ALA A 36 -12.08 -17.68 2.60
C ALA A 36 -12.39 -16.58 3.66
N GLY A 37 -13.45 -15.78 3.47
CA GLY A 37 -13.73 -14.62 4.32
C GLY A 37 -12.79 -13.43 4.09
N GLU A 38 -11.91 -13.51 3.09
CA GLU A 38 -11.04 -12.43 2.66
C GLU A 38 -11.82 -11.42 1.82
N ARG A 39 -12.20 -10.30 2.44
CA ARG A 39 -12.56 -9.10 1.68
C ARG A 39 -11.28 -8.52 1.08
N PRO A 40 -11.30 -7.95 -0.14
CA PRO A 40 -10.14 -7.23 -0.67
C PRO A 40 -9.69 -6.20 0.35
N GLY A 41 -8.58 -6.51 1.02
CA GLY A 41 -8.10 -5.72 2.15
C GLY A 41 -7.71 -4.33 1.67
N LYS A 42 -7.98 -3.31 2.49
CA LYS A 42 -7.41 -1.98 2.26
C LYS A 42 -5.90 -2.15 2.21
N ARG A 43 -5.27 -1.70 1.12
CA ARG A 43 -3.81 -1.73 0.98
C ARG A 43 -3.19 -1.00 2.17
N VAL A 44 -2.58 -1.75 3.08
CA VAL A 44 -1.89 -1.17 4.23
C VAL A 44 -0.60 -0.51 3.71
N GLY A 45 -0.39 0.75 4.08
CA GLY A 45 0.86 1.43 3.78
C GLY A 45 2.01 0.70 4.45
N ARG A 46 3.05 0.35 3.69
CA ARG A 46 4.29 -0.19 4.26
C ARG A 46 5.04 0.94 4.96
N ALA A 47 5.55 0.66 6.17
CA ALA A 47 6.47 1.57 6.85
C ALA A 47 7.67 1.87 5.94
N ARG A 48 7.98 3.16 5.78
CA ARG A 48 9.11 3.63 4.99
C ARG A 48 10.34 3.65 5.89
N ASN A 49 11.52 3.43 5.29
CA ASN A 49 12.79 3.41 6.03
C ASN A 49 13.08 4.72 6.78
N TYR A 50 12.55 5.85 6.30
CA TYR A 50 12.76 7.16 6.87
C TYR A 50 11.69 7.58 7.89
N ASP A 51 10.67 6.75 8.17
CA ASP A 51 9.59 7.14 9.08
C ASP A 51 10.15 7.56 10.45
N VAL A 52 11.22 6.90 10.91
CA VAL A 52 11.97 7.24 12.14
C VAL A 52 12.63 8.63 12.11
N ALA A 53 12.97 9.14 10.92
CA ALA A 53 13.64 10.43 10.74
C ALA A 53 12.66 11.59 10.49
N ALA A 54 11.41 11.31 10.09
CA ALA A 54 10.46 12.33 9.63
C ALA A 54 10.23 13.43 10.68
N GLY A 55 10.05 13.05 11.95
CA GLY A 55 9.84 14.01 13.05
C GLY A 55 11.08 14.86 13.37
N VAL A 56 12.29 14.29 13.23
CA VAL A 56 13.55 15.03 13.39
C VAL A 56 13.69 16.08 12.29
N VAL A 57 13.45 15.68 11.04
CA VAL A 57 13.53 16.57 9.88
C VAL A 57 12.53 17.72 10.01
N ALA A 58 11.26 17.43 10.29
CA ALA A 58 10.21 18.46 10.39
C ALA A 58 10.58 19.55 11.42
N ARG A 59 10.97 19.15 12.63
CA ARG A 59 11.39 20.06 13.71
C ARG A 59 12.60 20.91 13.34
N ARG A 60 13.58 20.34 12.62
CA ARG A 60 14.81 21.04 12.27
C ARG A 60 14.64 21.97 11.06
N VAL A 61 13.79 21.59 10.11
CA VAL A 61 13.36 22.47 9.02
C VAL A 61 12.63 23.68 9.61
N GLU A 62 11.69 23.46 10.53
CA GLU A 62 10.95 24.55 11.19
C GLU A 62 11.88 25.50 11.95
N SER A 63 12.70 24.97 12.87
CA SER A 63 13.60 25.80 13.68
C SER A 63 14.65 26.59 12.88
N THR A 64 15.02 26.12 11.69
CA THR A 64 16.01 26.79 10.83
C THR A 64 15.37 27.61 9.70
N ARG A 65 14.04 27.62 9.61
CA ARG A 65 13.28 28.19 8.49
C ARG A 65 13.77 27.64 7.14
N GLY A 66 13.96 26.33 7.08
CA GLY A 66 14.41 25.61 5.88
C GLY A 66 15.88 25.80 5.51
N ARG A 67 16.69 26.49 6.32
CA ARG A 67 18.11 26.75 6.00
C ARG A 67 19.06 25.60 6.40
N ILE A 68 18.57 24.57 7.06
CA ILE A 68 19.40 23.41 7.41
C ILE A 68 19.67 22.52 6.20
N SER A 69 20.92 22.06 6.07
CA SER A 69 21.29 21.09 5.06
C SER A 69 21.13 19.65 5.56
N ALA A 70 20.91 18.70 4.65
CA ALA A 70 20.80 17.28 4.97
C ALA A 70 22.04 16.73 5.71
N LYS A 71 23.24 17.22 5.36
CA LYS A 71 24.50 16.83 6.03
C LYS A 71 24.48 17.17 7.53
N ARG A 72 23.87 18.30 7.91
CA ARG A 72 23.73 18.72 9.31
C ARG A 72 22.61 17.98 10.04
N LEU A 73 21.59 17.50 9.33
CA LEU A 73 20.50 16.68 9.88
C LEU A 73 20.91 15.24 10.18
N LEU A 74 21.84 14.68 9.40
CA LEU A 74 22.18 13.26 9.43
C LEU A 74 22.60 12.73 10.82
N PRO A 75 23.43 13.43 11.62
CA PRO A 75 23.79 12.95 12.96
C PRO A 75 22.57 12.83 13.87
N GLU A 76 21.66 13.80 13.85
CA GLU A 76 20.43 13.77 14.66
C GLU A 76 19.47 12.67 14.18
N ALA A 77 19.34 12.48 12.86
CA ALA A 77 18.54 11.40 12.31
C ALA A 77 19.09 10.01 12.68
N ARG A 78 20.43 9.83 12.63
CA ARG A 78 21.09 8.58 13.06
C ARG A 78 20.88 8.31 14.55
N ALA A 79 20.98 9.33 15.39
CA ALA A 79 20.67 9.21 16.82
C ALA A 79 19.21 8.79 17.08
N ALA A 80 18.28 9.16 16.19
CA ALA A 80 16.90 8.73 16.21
C ALA A 80 16.65 7.34 15.56
N GLY A 81 17.71 6.61 15.18
CA GLY A 81 17.60 5.25 14.63
C GLY A 81 17.52 5.18 13.10
N TYR A 82 17.77 6.27 12.38
CA TYR A 82 17.84 6.22 10.92
C TYR A 82 19.10 5.49 10.44
N GLY A 83 18.92 4.27 9.94
CA GLY A 83 19.98 3.42 9.42
C GLY A 83 20.45 3.75 7.99
N GLY A 84 19.71 4.59 7.26
CA GLY A 84 19.97 4.88 5.85
C GLY A 84 19.13 4.05 4.89
N SER A 85 19.43 4.21 3.60
CA SER A 85 18.86 3.37 2.54
C SER A 85 19.79 2.18 2.31
N ALA A 86 19.23 0.97 2.41
CA ALA A 86 19.89 -0.26 1.97
C ALA A 86 19.71 -0.46 0.46
#